data_AF-A0A392NA34-F1
#
_entry.id   AF-A0A392NA34-F1
#
_cell.length_a   1.000
_cell.length_b   1.000
_cell.length_c   1.000
_cell.angle_alpha   90.00
_cell.angle_beta   90.00
_cell.angle_gamma   90.00
#
_symmetry.space_group_name_H-M   'P 1'
#
loop_
_entity.id
_entity.type
_entity.pdbx_description
1 polymer ?
#
loop_
_entity_poly.entity_id
_entity_poly.type
_entity_poly.pdbx_seq_one_letter_code
_entity_poly.pdbx_strand_id
1 'polypeptide(L)'
;DLNIHAWEAFDKGQDVHMQAAPSQAELLYKNFKIMKEKLKSQTKETIIEKYGNAADEDKLPRELLLGQSERQVEYDRAGRIIKGQEAAIPRSKYDEDVYINNHTTVWGSWWKDHQWGFKCCKQTIRNSYCTGAAGIEAAEAASDLMRANIARKEAAAEDPTPAEDKRPATWGTDVPDDLVLDDKLLADALKKVI
;
A
#
# COMPACT_ATOMS: atom_id res chain seq x y z
N ASP A 1 23.19 -44.62 -3.88
CA ASP A 1 22.93 -43.30 -3.26
C ASP A 1 21.89 -43.35 -2.14
N LEU A 2 20.66 -43.80 -2.40
CA LEU A 2 19.61 -43.89 -1.35
C LEU A 2 20.05 -44.72 -0.13
N ASN A 3 20.67 -45.88 -0.38
CA ASN A 3 21.20 -46.73 0.69
C ASN A 3 22.22 -45.97 1.55
N ILE A 4 23.23 -45.35 0.93
CA ILE A 4 24.27 -44.61 1.65
C ILE A 4 23.65 -43.49 2.51
N HIS A 5 22.68 -42.76 1.96
CA HIS A 5 21.97 -41.72 2.71
C HIS A 5 21.21 -42.26 3.92
N ALA A 6 20.58 -43.44 3.81
CA ALA A 6 19.89 -44.06 4.93
C ALA A 6 20.87 -44.48 6.05
N TRP A 7 22.04 -45.03 5.70
CA TRP A 7 23.08 -45.35 6.67
C TRP A 7 23.64 -44.08 7.35
N GLU A 8 23.95 -43.03 6.58
CA GLU A 8 24.41 -41.75 7.15
C GLU A 8 23.36 -41.07 8.04
N ALA A 9 22.07 -41.18 7.71
CA ALA A 9 20.98 -40.66 8.51
C ALA A 9 20.85 -41.45 9.82
N PHE A 10 21.01 -42.77 9.76
CA PHE A 10 21.01 -43.65 10.91
C PHE A 10 22.17 -43.35 11.87
N ASP A 11 23.39 -43.15 11.35
CA ASP A 11 24.55 -42.73 12.15
C ASP A 11 24.34 -41.37 12.82
N LYS A 12 23.56 -40.48 12.20
CA LYS A 12 23.14 -39.19 12.78
C LYS A 12 21.98 -39.31 13.78
N GLY A 13 21.46 -40.52 14.01
CA GLY A 13 20.38 -40.81 14.94
C GLY A 13 18.96 -40.68 14.37
N GLN A 14 18.79 -40.57 13.06
CA GLN A 14 17.47 -40.63 12.42
C GLN A 14 17.11 -42.08 12.08
N ASP A 15 15.95 -42.54 12.55
CA ASP A 15 15.45 -43.89 12.24
C ASP A 15 14.88 -43.93 10.81
N VAL A 16 15.75 -44.18 9.82
CA VAL A 16 15.41 -44.29 8.40
C VAL A 16 15.95 -45.61 7.88
N HIS A 17 15.05 -46.55 7.59
CA HIS A 17 15.42 -47.89 7.16
C HIS A 17 14.89 -48.20 5.76
N MET A 18 15.78 -48.53 4.81
CA MET A 18 15.39 -48.77 3.40
C MET A 18 14.42 -49.96 3.25
N GLN A 19 14.71 -51.09 3.90
CA GLN A 19 13.87 -52.30 3.76
C GLN A 19 12.57 -52.23 4.57
N ALA A 20 12.58 -51.65 5.78
CA ALA A 20 11.39 -51.58 6.62
C ALA A 20 10.39 -50.52 6.16
N ALA A 21 10.88 -49.35 5.70
CA ALA A 21 10.03 -48.23 5.27
C ALA A 21 10.59 -47.56 3.99
N PRO A 22 10.51 -48.23 2.82
CA PRO A 22 11.11 -47.73 1.58
C PRO A 22 10.50 -46.40 1.09
N SER A 23 9.19 -46.20 1.24
CA SER A 23 8.50 -44.99 0.81
C SER A 23 8.92 -43.75 1.62
N GLN A 24 9.10 -43.92 2.94
CA GLN A 24 9.58 -42.87 3.82
C GLN A 24 11.03 -42.49 3.49
N ALA A 25 11.91 -43.47 3.32
CA ALA A 25 13.30 -43.25 2.94
C ALA A 25 13.42 -42.51 1.60
N GLU A 26 12.61 -42.88 0.60
CA GLU A 26 12.60 -42.22 -0.70
C GLU A 26 12.16 -40.74 -0.62
N LEU A 27 11.11 -40.45 0.16
CA LEU A 27 10.62 -39.08 0.36
C LEU A 27 11.69 -38.20 1.03
N LEU A 28 12.32 -38.71 2.09
CA LEU A 28 13.40 -38.00 2.78
C LEU A 28 14.58 -37.73 1.86
N TYR A 29 14.94 -38.70 1.02
CA TYR A 29 16.02 -38.54 0.05
C TYR A 29 15.71 -37.50 -1.04
N LYS A 30 14.46 -37.43 -1.53
CA LYS A 30 14.02 -36.38 -2.46
C LYS A 30 14.16 -34.99 -1.81
N ASN A 31 13.71 -34.85 -0.57
CA ASN A 31 13.86 -33.60 0.18
C ASN A 31 15.32 -33.24 0.39
N PHE A 32 16.16 -34.21 0.76
CA PHE A 32 17.61 -34.01 0.90
C PHE A 32 18.24 -33.52 -0.39
N LYS A 33 17.87 -34.09 -1.55
CA LYS A 33 18.40 -33.65 -2.85
C LYS A 33 18.03 -32.19 -3.14
N ILE A 34 16.78 -31.80 -2.89
CA ILE A 34 16.32 -30.40 -3.05
C ILE A 34 17.10 -29.48 -2.11
N MET A 35 17.25 -29.84 -0.84
CA MET A 35 17.97 -29.05 0.15
C MET A 35 19.47 -28.95 -0.18
N LYS A 36 20.07 -30.01 -0.72
CA LYS A 36 21.46 -30.03 -1.17
C LYS A 36 21.69 -29.07 -2.34
N GLU A 37 20.78 -29.04 -3.32
CA GLU A 37 20.87 -28.09 -4.42
C GLU A 37 20.67 -26.64 -3.95
N LYS A 38 19.72 -26.39 -3.04
CA LYS A 38 19.55 -25.08 -2.39
C LYS A 38 20.77 -24.64 -1.60
N LEU A 39 21.41 -25.55 -0.86
CA LEU A 39 22.63 -25.24 -0.12
C LEU A 39 23.78 -24.93 -1.08
N LYS A 40 23.92 -25.68 -2.18
CA LYS A 40 24.92 -25.36 -3.22
C LYS A 40 24.69 -23.97 -3.81
N SER A 41 23.45 -23.60 -4.15
CA SER A 41 23.15 -22.27 -4.67
C SER A 41 23.47 -21.18 -3.65
N GLN A 42 23.09 -21.36 -2.39
CA GLN A 42 23.43 -20.43 -1.30
C GLN A 42 24.94 -20.31 -1.10
N THR A 43 25.69 -21.42 -1.10
CA THR A 43 27.15 -21.36 -1.00
C THR A 43 27.77 -20.62 -2.19
N LYS A 44 27.25 -20.83 -3.41
CA LYS A 44 27.69 -20.10 -4.60
C LYS A 44 27.39 -18.60 -4.46
N GLU A 45 26.19 -18.22 -4.05
CA GLU A 45 25.78 -16.82 -3.81
C GLU A 45 26.67 -16.17 -2.76
N THR A 46 26.87 -16.80 -1.59
CA THR A 46 27.73 -16.25 -0.53
C THR A 46 29.20 -16.10 -0.95
N ILE A 47 29.71 -16.96 -1.84
CA ILE A 47 31.06 -16.83 -2.41
C ILE A 47 31.11 -15.66 -3.39
N ILE A 48 30.11 -15.53 -4.27
CA ILE A 48 29.99 -14.41 -5.21
C ILE A 48 29.87 -13.08 -4.47
N GLU A 49 29.09 -13.01 -3.40
CA GLU A 49 28.93 -11.80 -2.59
C GLU A 49 30.24 -11.39 -1.90
N LYS A 50 31.00 -12.35 -1.38
CA LYS A 50 32.25 -12.07 -0.64
C LYS A 50 33.44 -11.76 -1.52
N TYR A 51 33.56 -12.46 -2.65
CA TYR A 51 34.77 -12.42 -3.48
C TYR A 51 34.51 -11.81 -4.86
N GLY A 52 33.26 -11.47 -5.18
CA GLY A 52 32.84 -11.05 -6.51
C GLY A 52 32.83 -12.23 -7.49
N ASN A 53 32.11 -12.07 -8.59
CA ASN A 53 32.18 -13.00 -9.71
C ASN A 53 33.15 -12.45 -10.76
N ALA A 54 34.37 -12.99 -10.82
CA ALA A 54 35.36 -12.58 -11.82
C ALA A 54 34.94 -12.90 -13.27
N ALA A 55 33.92 -13.76 -13.46
CA ALA A 55 33.35 -14.09 -14.77
C ALA A 55 32.13 -13.25 -15.13
N ASP A 56 31.56 -12.49 -14.19
CA ASP A 56 30.61 -11.44 -14.55
C ASP A 56 31.43 -10.32 -15.20
N GLU A 57 31.54 -10.38 -16.52
CA GLU A 57 31.85 -9.21 -17.33
C GLU A 57 30.68 -8.23 -17.20
N ASP A 58 30.54 -7.60 -16.03
CA ASP A 58 29.91 -6.30 -15.93
C ASP A 58 30.74 -5.39 -16.82
N LYS A 59 30.39 -5.37 -18.11
CA LYS A 59 31.02 -4.55 -19.12
C LYS A 59 30.83 -3.13 -18.65
N LEU A 60 31.87 -2.61 -18.00
CA LEU A 60 31.98 -1.23 -17.60
C LEU A 60 31.46 -0.40 -18.77
N PRO A 61 30.60 0.61 -18.50
CA PRO A 61 29.98 1.39 -19.56
C PRO A 61 31.07 1.81 -20.54
N ARG A 62 30.78 1.67 -21.84
CA ARG A 62 31.78 1.74 -22.91
C ARG A 62 32.64 3.01 -22.86
N GLU A 63 32.10 4.07 -22.28
CA GLU A 63 32.76 5.35 -21.98
C GLU A 63 33.95 5.21 -21.02
N LEU A 64 33.79 4.44 -19.94
CA LEU A 64 34.88 4.13 -18.99
C LEU A 64 35.91 3.18 -19.60
N LEU A 65 35.48 2.21 -20.42
CA LEU A 65 36.37 1.28 -21.11
C LEU A 65 37.25 2.01 -22.15
N LEU A 66 36.66 2.97 -22.88
CA LEU A 66 37.33 3.68 -23.96
C LEU A 66 38.05 4.96 -23.51
N GLY A 67 37.95 5.33 -22.23
CA GLY A 67 38.79 6.35 -21.58
C GLY A 67 38.73 7.75 -22.17
N GLN A 68 37.85 8.03 -23.14
CA GLN A 68 37.67 9.36 -23.69
C GLN A 68 36.77 10.17 -22.75
N SER A 69 37.39 10.94 -21.86
CA SER A 69 36.71 11.96 -21.07
C SER A 69 36.39 13.22 -21.88
N GLU A 70 36.89 13.32 -23.11
CA GLU A 70 36.77 14.50 -23.95
C GLU A 70 35.56 14.40 -24.87
N ARG A 71 34.55 15.23 -24.60
CA ARG A 71 33.40 15.42 -25.49
C ARG A 71 33.84 16.34 -26.64
N GLN A 72 34.07 15.77 -27.82
CA GLN A 72 34.41 16.57 -29.01
C GLN A 72 33.20 17.40 -29.45
N VAL A 73 33.33 18.73 -29.37
CA VAL A 73 32.32 19.69 -29.82
C VAL A 73 32.84 20.39 -31.06
N GLU A 74 32.23 20.11 -32.21
CA GLU A 74 32.57 20.81 -33.45
C GLU A 74 31.76 22.10 -33.55
N TYR A 75 32.44 23.23 -33.81
CA TYR A 75 31.82 24.54 -34.01
C TYR A 75 31.84 24.93 -35.48
N ASP A 76 30.73 25.51 -35.95
CA ASP A 76 30.61 26.23 -37.21
C ASP A 76 31.49 27.50 -37.19
N ARG A 77 31.81 28.07 -38.35
CA ARG A 77 32.54 29.35 -38.49
C ARG A 77 31.86 30.50 -37.74
N ALA A 78 30.55 30.41 -37.54
CA ALA A 78 29.73 31.35 -36.76
C ALA A 78 29.69 31.04 -35.24
N GLY A 79 30.42 30.02 -34.76
CA GLY A 79 30.45 29.61 -33.35
C GLY A 79 29.26 28.76 -32.89
N ARG A 80 28.40 28.28 -33.81
CA ARG A 80 27.28 27.38 -33.49
C ARG A 80 27.76 25.94 -33.42
N ILE A 81 27.29 25.16 -32.46
CA ILE A 81 27.69 23.78 -32.27
C ILE A 81 26.98 22.90 -33.32
N ILE A 82 27.76 22.17 -34.13
CA ILE A 82 27.24 21.31 -35.22
C ILE A 82 27.23 19.83 -34.85
N LYS A 83 28.18 19.39 -34.01
CA LYS A 83 28.26 18.01 -33.50
C LYS A 83 28.70 18.00 -32.05
N GLY A 84 28.24 16.99 -31.32
CA GLY A 84 28.59 16.77 -29.92
C GLY A 84 27.58 17.33 -28.93
N GLN A 85 26.60 18.14 -29.35
CA GLN A 85 25.48 18.52 -28.48
C GLN A 85 24.40 17.45 -28.56
N GLU A 86 24.09 16.83 -27.42
CA GLU A 86 22.91 15.99 -27.31
C GLU A 86 21.70 16.88 -27.61
N ALA A 87 20.83 16.43 -28.52
CA ALA A 87 19.64 17.17 -28.85
C ALA A 87 18.85 17.40 -27.56
N ALA A 88 18.77 18.65 -27.11
CA ALA A 88 17.92 18.99 -25.98
C ALA A 88 16.49 18.59 -26.38
N ILE A 89 15.85 17.78 -25.53
CA ILE A 89 14.46 17.37 -25.76
C ILE A 89 13.64 18.66 -25.91
N PRO A 90 12.89 18.83 -27.02
CA PRO A 90 12.14 20.05 -27.25
C PRO A 90 11.07 20.19 -26.17
N ARG A 91 11.30 21.09 -25.22
CA ARG A 91 10.32 21.43 -24.18
C ARG A 91 9.22 22.29 -24.76
N SER A 92 7.98 22.04 -24.36
CA SER A 92 6.85 22.88 -24.78
C SER A 92 6.92 24.27 -24.13
N LYS A 93 6.08 25.22 -24.58
CA LYS A 93 5.99 26.59 -24.03
C LYS A 93 5.62 26.62 -22.54
N TYR A 94 4.99 25.57 -22.05
CA TYR A 94 4.53 25.47 -20.67
C TYR A 94 5.46 24.57 -19.87
N ASP A 95 5.71 24.95 -18.62
CA ASP A 95 6.52 24.13 -17.70
C ASP A 95 5.80 22.80 -17.45
N GLU A 96 6.32 21.76 -18.08
CA GLU A 96 5.96 20.37 -17.82
C GLU A 96 6.65 19.83 -16.56
N ASP A 97 6.06 18.82 -15.94
CA ASP A 97 6.63 18.09 -14.79
C ASP A 97 6.96 18.94 -13.55
N VAL A 98 6.14 19.97 -13.29
CA VAL A 98 6.23 20.74 -12.04
C VAL A 98 5.63 19.94 -10.89
N TYR A 99 6.52 19.35 -10.09
CA TYR A 99 6.16 18.62 -8.88
C TYR A 99 6.13 19.55 -7.65
N ILE A 100 4.96 19.65 -7.02
CA ILE A 100 4.76 20.45 -5.81
C ILE A 100 5.09 19.57 -4.59
N ASN A 101 5.73 20.13 -3.55
CA ASN A 101 5.88 19.52 -2.21
C ASN A 101 6.17 18.00 -2.16
N ASN A 102 7.20 17.57 -2.91
CA ASN A 102 7.68 16.18 -2.97
C ASN A 102 6.67 15.15 -3.51
N HIS A 103 5.70 15.58 -4.32
CA HIS A 103 4.89 14.66 -5.13
C HIS A 103 5.71 14.14 -6.32
N THR A 104 5.46 12.92 -6.80
CA THR A 104 6.11 12.36 -8.00
C THR A 104 5.27 12.54 -9.28
N THR A 105 4.09 13.14 -9.13
CA THR A 105 3.13 13.34 -10.23
C THR A 105 2.56 14.75 -10.16
N VAL A 106 2.21 15.32 -11.31
CA VAL A 106 1.65 16.67 -11.40
C VAL A 106 0.23 16.70 -10.83
N TRP A 107 -0.19 17.85 -10.30
CA TRP A 107 -1.57 18.08 -9.87
C TRP A 107 -2.56 17.89 -11.04
N GLY A 108 -3.66 17.17 -10.79
CA GLY A 108 -4.63 16.82 -11.84
C GLY A 108 -4.31 15.52 -12.58
N SER A 109 -3.26 14.82 -12.18
CA SER A 109 -2.95 13.46 -12.67
C SER A 109 -3.93 12.38 -12.18
N TRP A 110 -4.80 12.71 -11.23
CA TRP A 110 -5.80 11.81 -10.67
C TRP A 110 -7.15 12.51 -10.48
N TRP A 111 -8.24 11.79 -10.69
CA TRP A 111 -9.61 12.27 -10.56
C TRP A 111 -10.47 11.23 -9.86
N LYS A 112 -11.21 11.65 -8.84
CA LYS A 112 -12.21 10.83 -8.15
C LYS A 112 -13.29 11.71 -7.56
N ASP A 113 -14.55 11.28 -7.62
CA ASP A 113 -15.71 11.92 -6.97
C ASP A 113 -15.78 13.45 -7.19
N HIS A 114 -15.62 13.89 -8.44
CA HIS A 114 -15.61 15.31 -8.83
C HIS A 114 -14.45 16.15 -8.27
N GLN A 115 -13.38 15.50 -7.79
CA GLN A 115 -12.19 16.16 -7.26
C GLN A 115 -10.93 15.72 -8.02
N TRP A 116 -10.10 16.71 -8.37
CA TRP A 116 -8.76 16.49 -8.91
C TRP A 116 -7.76 16.30 -7.77
N GLY A 117 -6.75 15.48 -8.00
CA GLY A 117 -5.69 15.22 -7.05
C GLY A 117 -4.41 14.72 -7.69
N PHE A 118 -3.50 14.25 -6.84
CA PHE A 118 -2.22 13.66 -7.24
C PHE A 118 -2.33 12.14 -7.38
N LYS A 119 -1.78 11.57 -8.46
CA LYS A 119 -1.77 10.11 -8.66
C LYS A 119 -0.89 9.37 -7.65
N CYS A 120 0.22 9.98 -7.22
CA CYS A 120 1.16 9.35 -6.28
C CYS A 120 0.57 9.08 -4.89
N CYS A 121 -0.26 9.99 -4.38
CA CYS A 121 -0.75 9.98 -3.00
C CYS A 121 -2.30 10.00 -2.90
N LYS A 122 -3.02 10.10 -4.03
CA LYS A 122 -4.49 10.26 -4.14
C LYS A 122 -5.06 11.43 -3.30
N GLN A 123 -4.23 12.41 -2.96
CA GLN A 123 -4.65 13.60 -2.20
C GLN A 123 -5.33 14.60 -3.13
N THR A 124 -6.44 15.19 -2.67
CA THR A 124 -7.24 16.20 -3.38
C THR A 124 -6.96 17.63 -2.91
N ILE A 125 -5.82 17.87 -2.26
CA ILE A 125 -5.37 19.21 -1.83
C ILE A 125 -4.10 19.57 -2.60
N ARG A 126 -4.09 20.71 -3.30
CA ARG A 126 -3.00 21.05 -4.25
C ARG A 126 -1.64 21.33 -3.61
N ASN A 127 -1.62 21.82 -2.37
CA ASN A 127 -0.38 22.24 -1.70
C ASN A 127 -0.04 21.36 -0.48
N SER A 128 -0.62 20.17 -0.38
CA SER A 128 -0.26 19.21 0.68
C SER A 128 1.05 18.48 0.35
N TYR A 129 1.75 18.01 1.38
CA TYR A 129 2.92 17.15 1.23
C TYR A 129 2.50 15.71 0.87
N CYS A 130 3.28 15.02 0.06
CA CYS A 130 2.96 13.64 -0.32
C CYS A 130 3.09 12.69 0.89
N THR A 131 2.05 11.91 1.12
CA THR A 131 1.93 10.89 2.19
C THR A 131 2.36 9.47 1.78
N GLY A 132 2.89 9.30 0.57
CA GLY A 132 3.24 8.01 -0.03
C GLY A 132 2.07 7.01 -0.10
N ALA A 133 2.42 5.72 -0.15
CA ALA A 133 1.47 4.60 -0.16
C ALA A 133 0.64 4.51 1.13
N ALA A 134 1.24 4.86 2.28
CA ALA A 134 0.54 4.89 3.56
C ALA A 134 -0.68 5.83 3.56
N GLY A 135 -0.62 6.94 2.80
CA GLY A 135 -1.76 7.83 2.64
C GLY A 135 -2.92 7.23 1.85
N ILE A 136 -2.64 6.32 0.92
CA ILE A 136 -3.67 5.64 0.13
C ILE A 136 -4.43 4.64 1.00
N GLU A 137 -3.69 3.81 1.74
CA GLU A 137 -4.27 2.81 2.66
C GLU A 137 -5.10 3.49 3.76
N ALA A 138 -4.59 4.58 4.33
CA ALA A 138 -5.32 5.36 5.33
C ALA A 138 -6.62 5.97 4.77
N ALA A 139 -6.61 6.48 3.53
CA ALA A 139 -7.79 7.04 2.89
C ALA A 139 -8.84 5.97 2.56
N GLU A 140 -8.40 4.78 2.11
CA GLU A 140 -9.28 3.64 1.83
C GLU A 140 -9.91 3.12 3.14
N ALA A 141 -9.10 2.90 4.18
CA ALA A 141 -9.58 2.51 5.50
C ALA A 141 -10.55 3.54 6.09
N ALA A 142 -10.29 4.84 5.97
CA ALA A 142 -11.20 5.89 6.42
C ALA A 142 -12.54 5.84 5.67
N SER A 143 -12.52 5.54 4.36
CA SER A 143 -13.75 5.39 3.56
C SER A 143 -14.57 4.17 3.97
N ASP A 144 -13.91 3.06 4.31
CA ASP A 144 -14.56 1.84 4.78
C ASP A 144 -15.16 2.03 6.18
N LEU A 145 -14.44 2.71 7.08
CA LEU A 145 -14.96 3.10 8.39
C LEU A 145 -16.18 4.02 8.27
N MET A 146 -16.18 4.96 7.32
CA MET A 146 -17.34 5.82 7.08
C MET A 146 -18.55 5.02 6.60
N ARG A 147 -18.37 4.08 5.68
CA ARG A 147 -19.43 3.17 5.22
C ARG A 147 -19.97 2.30 6.34
N ALA A 148 -19.09 1.73 7.17
CA ALA A 148 -19.49 0.91 8.33
C ALA A 148 -20.30 1.72 9.36
N ASN A 149 -19.91 2.98 9.61
CA ASN A 149 -20.67 3.86 10.50
C ASN A 149 -22.07 4.20 9.96
N ILE A 150 -22.19 4.39 8.64
CA ILE A 150 -23.49 4.63 7.99
C ILE A 150 -24.38 3.39 8.13
N ALA A 151 -23.88 2.20 7.80
CA ALA A 151 -24.63 0.96 7.94
C ALA A 151 -25.07 0.69 9.39
N ARG A 152 -24.21 0.98 10.37
CA ARG A 152 -24.57 0.87 11.80
C ARG A 152 -25.69 1.85 12.18
N LYS A 153 -25.66 3.08 11.65
CA LYS A 153 -26.71 4.07 11.90
C LYS A 153 -28.04 3.67 11.25
N GLU A 154 -28.00 3.10 10.05
CA GLU A 154 -29.19 2.58 9.36
C GLU A 154 -29.80 1.42 10.14
N ALA A 155 -29.01 0.45 10.60
CA ALA A 155 -29.49 -0.64 11.44
C ALA A 155 -30.09 -0.16 12.77
N ALA A 156 -29.48 0.84 13.41
CA ALA A 156 -30.03 1.44 14.63
C ALA A 156 -31.30 2.28 14.40
N ALA A 157 -31.56 2.71 13.16
CA ALA A 157 -32.78 3.43 12.80
C ALA A 157 -33.96 2.49 12.50
N GLU A 158 -33.68 1.25 12.07
CA GLU A 158 -34.72 0.22 11.86
C GLU A 158 -35.24 -0.39 13.16
N ASP A 159 -34.42 -0.39 14.22
CA ASP A 159 -34.84 -0.73 15.59
C ASP A 159 -34.89 0.53 16.47
N PRO A 160 -35.90 1.42 16.33
CA PRO A 160 -36.06 2.52 17.25
C PRO A 160 -36.44 1.96 18.61
N THR A 161 -35.44 1.77 19.49
CA THR A 161 -35.70 1.68 20.93
C THR A 161 -36.54 2.90 21.30
N PRO A 162 -37.68 2.75 22.00
CA PRO A 162 -38.52 3.90 22.34
C PRO A 162 -37.67 4.90 23.13
N ALA A 163 -37.27 5.99 22.47
CA ALA A 163 -36.65 7.09 23.15
C ALA A 163 -37.76 7.69 24.02
N GLU A 164 -37.65 7.57 25.33
CA GLU A 164 -38.52 8.30 26.25
C GLU A 164 -38.38 9.79 25.93
N ASP A 165 -39.43 10.39 25.38
CA ASP A 165 -39.55 11.82 25.14
C ASP A 165 -39.54 12.53 26.50
N LYS A 166 -38.34 12.74 27.05
CA LYS A 166 -38.14 13.64 28.18
C LYS A 166 -38.35 15.05 27.64
N ARG A 167 -39.59 15.53 27.77
CA ARG A 167 -39.95 16.93 27.50
C ARG A 167 -39.00 17.82 28.32
N PRO A 168 -38.07 18.56 27.68
CA PRO A 168 -37.21 19.44 28.45
C PRO A 168 -38.07 20.56 29.03
N ALA A 169 -37.89 20.83 30.33
CA ALA A 169 -38.62 21.86 31.06
C ALA A 169 -38.57 23.20 30.30
N THR A 170 -39.75 23.73 29.96
CA THR A 170 -39.89 25.10 29.47
C THR A 170 -39.53 26.03 30.62
N TRP A 171 -38.38 26.69 30.52
CA TRP A 171 -37.89 27.58 31.57
C TRP A 171 -38.93 28.66 31.91
N GLY A 172 -39.36 28.72 33.18
CA GLY A 172 -40.24 29.78 33.70
C GLY A 172 -41.68 29.37 34.05
N THR A 173 -42.02 28.08 34.13
CA THR A 173 -43.33 27.63 34.63
C THR A 173 -43.18 26.60 35.75
N ASP A 174 -43.80 26.84 36.91
CA ASP A 174 -43.81 25.94 38.08
C ASP A 174 -44.73 24.70 37.84
N VAL A 175 -44.44 23.92 36.81
CA VAL A 175 -45.18 22.68 36.51
C VAL A 175 -44.31 21.48 36.93
N PRO A 176 -44.78 20.61 37.85
CA PRO A 176 -44.01 19.45 38.29
C PRO A 176 -43.73 18.45 37.17
N ASP A 177 -42.53 17.86 37.17
CA ASP A 177 -42.02 16.97 36.10
C ASP A 177 -42.82 15.65 35.93
N ASP A 178 -43.58 15.21 36.95
CA ASP A 178 -44.34 13.96 36.96
C ASP A 178 -45.85 14.13 36.66
N LEU A 179 -46.28 15.28 36.12
CA LEU A 179 -47.70 15.52 35.83
C LEU A 179 -48.15 14.79 34.54
N VAL A 180 -48.71 13.60 34.70
CA VAL A 180 -49.43 12.91 33.61
C VAL A 180 -50.75 13.65 33.35
N LEU A 181 -50.85 14.32 32.20
CA LEU A 181 -52.08 14.97 31.75
C LEU A 181 -53.13 13.91 31.38
N ASP A 182 -54.28 13.93 32.05
CA ASP A 182 -55.43 13.10 31.69
C ASP A 182 -56.18 13.69 30.48
N ASP A 183 -55.89 13.15 29.30
CA ASP A 183 -56.42 13.62 28.00
C ASP A 183 -57.96 13.68 27.94
N LYS A 184 -58.65 12.82 28.71
CA LYS A 184 -60.11 12.77 28.77
C LYS A 184 -60.69 14.00 29.48
N LEU A 185 -60.07 14.43 30.58
CA LEU A 185 -60.49 15.60 31.34
C LEU A 185 -60.19 16.90 30.58
N LEU A 186 -59.07 16.95 29.85
CA LEU A 186 -58.75 18.06 28.96
C LEU A 186 -59.81 18.20 27.85
N ALA A 187 -60.18 17.10 27.20
CA ALA A 187 -61.17 17.11 26.12
C ALA A 187 -62.56 17.55 26.60
N ASP A 188 -62.98 17.12 27.79
CA ASP A 188 -64.25 17.55 28.39
C ASP A 188 -64.23 19.02 28.82
N ALA A 189 -63.10 19.53 29.31
CA ALA A 189 -62.95 20.94 29.65
C ALA A 189 -63.01 21.84 28.40
N LEU A 190 -62.36 21.43 27.30
CA LEU A 190 -62.41 22.17 26.03
C LEU A 190 -63.81 22.19 25.41
N LYS A 191 -64.59 21.12 25.58
CA LYS A 191 -66.00 21.07 25.16
C LYS A 191 -66.92 21.96 25.99
N LYS A 192 -66.55 22.27 27.24
CA LYS A 192 -67.33 23.14 28.13
C LYS A 192 -67.11 24.64 27.90
N VAL A 193 -66.07 25.00 27.16
CA VAL A 193 -65.65 26.40 26.92
C VAL A 193 -66.14 26.91 25.55
N ILE A 194 -66.78 26.05 24.75
CA ILE A 194 -67.51 26.39 23.51
C ILE A 194 -69.01 26.37 23.82
#